data_AF-A0A838VQ49-F1
#
_entry.id   AF-A0A838VQ49-F1
#
_cell.length_a   1.000
_cell.length_b   1.000
_cell.length_c   1.000
_cell.angle_alpha   90.00
_cell.angle_beta   90.00
_cell.angle_gamma   90.00
#
_symmetry.space_group_name_H-M   'P 1'
#
loop_
_entity.id
_entity.type
_entity.pdbx_description
1 polymer ?
#
loop_
_entity_poly.entity_id
_entity_poly.type
_entity_poly.pdbx_seq_one_letter_code
_entity_poly.pdbx_strand_id
1 'polypeptide(L)' 'NLSGANLAEANLRQANLRYAKLYEANLSGACYDEHTRFSPGFDPVSRNMRKV' A
#
# COMPACT_ATOMS: atom_id res chain seq x y z
N ASN A 1 -12.46 1.52 -0.82
CA ASN A 1 -12.18 2.01 -2.18
C ASN A 1 -11.17 3.13 -2.02
N LEU A 2 -9.91 2.93 -2.42
CA LEU A 2 -8.81 3.90 -2.27
C LEU A 2 -8.25 4.31 -3.64
N SER A 3 -9.03 4.10 -4.69
CA SER A 3 -8.65 4.46 -6.03
C SER A 3 -8.38 5.95 -6.15
N GLY A 4 -7.26 6.33 -6.77
CA GLY A 4 -6.83 7.73 -6.90
C GLY A 4 -6.49 8.42 -5.57
N ALA A 5 -6.51 7.71 -4.44
CA ALA A 5 -6.20 8.31 -3.14
C ALA A 5 -4.72 8.71 -3.07
N ASN A 6 -4.45 9.86 -2.44
CA ASN A 6 -3.08 10.21 -2.08
C ASN A 6 -2.73 9.59 -0.72
N LEU A 7 -1.89 8.56 -0.75
CA LEU A 7 -1.36 7.84 0.41
C LEU A 7 0.17 7.96 0.47
N ALA A 8 0.74 9.00 -0.15
CA ALA A 8 2.18 9.25 -0.09
C ALA A 8 2.64 9.34 1.37
N GLU A 9 3.74 8.67 1.68
CA GLU A 9 4.34 8.61 3.02
C GLU A 9 3.43 8.08 4.14
N ALA A 10 2.27 7.50 3.81
CA ALA A 10 1.33 6.98 4.79
C ALA A 10 1.93 5.80 5.58
N ASN A 11 1.58 5.71 6.86
CA ASN A 11 1.85 4.53 7.67
C ASN A 11 0.74 3.48 7.45
N LEU A 12 1.05 2.42 6.71
CA LEU A 12 0.14 1.31 6.39
C LEU A 12 0.51 0.01 7.12
N ARG A 13 1.38 0.09 8.14
CA ARG A 13 1.74 -1.05 8.98
C ARG A 13 0.50 -1.73 9.54
N GLN A 14 0.50 -3.06 9.54
CA GLN A 14 -0.61 -3.91 10.00
C GLN A 14 -1.96 -3.69 9.27
N ALA A 15 -2.00 -2.86 8.20
CA ALA A 15 -3.25 -2.59 7.50
C ALA A 15 -3.72 -3.80 6.69
N ASN A 16 -5.04 -4.02 6.63
CA ASN A 16 -5.63 -5.01 5.76
C ASN A 16 -6.12 -4.38 4.45
N LEU A 17 -5.32 -4.54 3.39
CA LEU A 17 -5.55 -4.02 2.04
C LEU A 17 -5.94 -5.13 1.05
N ARG A 18 -6.24 -6.36 1.51
CA ARG A 18 -6.43 -7.56 0.67
C ARG A 18 -7.55 -7.44 -0.40
N TYR A 19 -8.42 -6.45 -0.27
CA TYR A 19 -9.49 -6.16 -1.23
C TYR A 19 -9.63 -4.65 -1.52
N ALA A 20 -8.63 -3.86 -1.15
CA ALA A 20 -8.63 -2.43 -1.41
C ALA A 20 -8.36 -2.18 -2.90
N LYS A 21 -9.25 -1.44 -3.56
CA LYS A 21 -8.95 -0.87 -4.88
C LYS A 21 -7.91 0.22 -4.69
N LEU A 22 -6.69 -0.02 -5.17
CA LEU A 22 -5.53 0.89 -5.09
C LEU A 22 -5.09 1.39 -6.48
N TYR A 23 -5.92 1.22 -7.50
CA TYR A 23 -5.61 1.73 -8.85
C TYR A 23 -5.45 3.25 -8.78
N GLU A 24 -4.44 3.80 -9.45
CA GLU A 24 -4.08 5.24 -9.41
C GLU A 24 -3.75 5.82 -8.02
N ALA A 25 -3.75 5.02 -6.95
CA ALA A 25 -3.36 5.53 -5.63
C ALA A 25 -1.89 5.93 -5.63
N ASN A 26 -1.56 7.09 -5.07
CA ASN A 26 -0.17 7.48 -4.83
C ASN A 26 0.31 6.83 -3.53
N LEU A 27 1.20 5.84 -3.63
CA LEU A 27 1.76 5.10 -2.48
C LEU A 27 3.25 5.41 -2.24
N SER A 28 3.77 6.41 -2.93
CA SER A 28 5.19 6.77 -2.90
C SER A 28 5.64 7.04 -1.47
N GLY A 29 6.63 6.29 -0.99
CA GLY A 29 7.19 6.43 0.35
C GLY A 29 6.31 5.88 1.48
N ALA A 30 5.12 5.32 1.20
CA ALA A 30 4.28 4.70 2.21
C ALA A 30 5.01 3.52 2.88
N CYS A 31 4.81 3.36 4.17
CA CYS A 31 5.50 2.34 4.97
C CYS A 31 4.58 1.14 5.24
N TYR A 32 5.10 -0.07 5.10
CA TYR A 32 4.39 -1.32 5.39
C TYR A 32 5.30 -2.32 6.11
N ASP A 33 4.69 -3.27 6.82
CA ASP A 33 5.40 -4.34 7.55
C ASP A 33 4.89 -5.74 7.14
N GLU A 34 5.44 -6.80 7.71
CA GLU A 34 5.04 -8.19 7.49
C GLU A 34 3.57 -8.49 7.84
N HIS A 35 2.93 -7.64 8.64
CA HIS A 35 1.52 -7.77 9.01
C HIS A 35 0.58 -7.05 8.04
N THR A 36 1.13 -6.23 7.14
CA THR A 36 0.34 -5.53 6.12
C THR A 36 -0.13 -6.52 5.06
N ARG A 37 -1.44 -6.65 4.88
CA ARG A 37 -2.04 -7.65 3.99
C ARG A 37 -2.42 -7.02 2.66
N PHE A 38 -1.64 -7.27 1.61
CA PHE A 38 -1.99 -6.84 0.25
C PHE A 38 -2.83 -7.88 -0.50
N SER A 39 -3.40 -7.47 -1.63
CA SER A 39 -4.00 -8.41 -2.59
C SER A 39 -2.92 -9.31 -3.21
N PRO A 40 -3.24 -10.56 -3.58
CA PRO A 40 -2.29 -11.43 -4.28
C PRO A 40 -1.73 -10.76 -5.54
N GLY A 41 -0.42 -10.87 -5.75
CA GLY A 41 0.27 -10.27 -6.90
C GLY A 41 0.54 -8.76 -6.76
N PHE A 42 0.11 -8.12 -5.68
CA PHE A 42 0.51 -6.75 -5.40
C PHE A 42 1.98 -6.71 -4.93
N ASP A 43 2.83 -6.04 -5.69
CA ASP A 43 4.21 -5.78 -5.32
C ASP A 43 4.35 -4.37 -4.71
N PRO A 44 4.47 -4.23 -3.38
CA PRO A 44 4.63 -2.94 -2.73
C PRO A 44 5.93 -2.22 -3.12
N VAL A 45 7.01 -2.96 -3.44
CA VAL A 45 8.29 -2.37 -3.82
C VAL A 45 8.18 -1.68 -5.18
N SER A 46 7.49 -2.31 -6.15
CA SER A 46 7.19 -1.68 -7.45
C SER A 46 6.37 -0.38 -7.34
N ARG A 47 5.71 -0.17 -6.19
CA ARG A 47 4.88 1.01 -5.89
C ARG A 47 5.64 2.08 -5.10
N ASN A 48 6.97 1.98 -5.01
CA ASN A 48 7.85 2.85 -4.22
C ASN A 48 7.49 2.87 -2.72
N MET A 49 6.90 1.79 -2.20
CA MET A 49 6.64 1.65 -0.78
C MET A 49 7.92 1.18 -0.07
N ARG A 50 8.01 1.51 1.22
CA ARG A 50 9.14 1.15 2.09
C ARG A 50 8.71 0.08 3.07
N LYS A 51 9.44 -1.03 3.12
CA LYS A 51 9.27 -2.01 4.19
C LYS A 51 9.93 -1.48 5.46
N VAL A 52 9.23 -1.56 6.58
CA VAL A 52 9.67 -1.13 7.93
C VAL A 52 9.29 -2.16 8.99
#